data_AF-A0A2V7IBM6-F1
#
_entry.id   AF-A0A2V7IBM6-F1
#
_cell.length_a   1.000
_cell.length_b   1.000
_cell.length_c   1.000
_cell.angle_alpha   90.00
_cell.angle_beta   90.00
_cell.angle_gamma   90.00
#
_symmetry.space_group_name_H-M   'P 1'
#
loop_
_entity.id
_entity.type
_entity.pdbx_description
1 polymer ?
#
loop_
_entity_poly.entity_id
_entity_poly.type
_entity_poly.pdbx_seq_one_letter_code
_entity_poly.pdbx_strand_id
1 'polypeptide(L)'
;MIDCAGAKKKLRQASFFLEWLRNASDERQRGFTDPEHLQFYFSACLSAAQSAYYVLDETGGATFKRTQKAWRARLPSSQRSNFGHMIGLRDNDVHLARTDAQLLPRYVIERPAPMGFVVGGDTAIEMENPDGTKVRGPVLVGTLGLYIEQHGQRVDAITACGEFIALLESLVVEAAGPS
;
A
#
# COMPACT_ATOMS: atom_id res chain seq x y z
N MET A 1 25.08 15.67 -2.96
CA MET A 1 24.28 15.83 -1.72
C MET A 1 23.05 14.97 -1.90
N ILE A 2 22.65 14.20 -0.88
CA ILE A 2 21.49 13.30 -0.99
C ILE A 2 20.24 14.14 -1.24
N ASP A 3 19.53 13.91 -2.34
CA ASP A 3 18.32 14.66 -2.71
C ASP A 3 17.09 14.15 -1.95
N CYS A 4 17.02 14.52 -0.68
CA CYS A 4 15.86 14.21 0.16
C CYS A 4 14.60 14.95 -0.30
N ALA A 5 14.73 16.09 -0.99
CA ALA A 5 13.56 16.85 -1.48
C ALA A 5 12.89 16.14 -2.66
N GLY A 6 13.68 15.66 -3.62
CA GLY A 6 13.24 14.81 -4.72
C GLY A 6 12.62 13.51 -4.22
N ALA A 7 13.24 12.85 -3.24
CA ALA A 7 12.68 11.64 -2.63
C ALA A 7 11.32 11.91 -1.95
N LYS A 8 11.20 12.99 -1.16
CA LYS A 8 9.92 13.43 -0.56
C LYS A 8 8.86 13.74 -1.61
N LYS A 9 9.22 14.33 -2.75
CA LYS A 9 8.29 14.57 -3.86
C LYS A 9 7.76 13.25 -4.42
N LYS A 10 8.63 12.24 -4.62
CA LYS A 10 8.24 10.91 -5.09
C LYS A 10 7.31 10.19 -4.10
N LEU A 11 7.55 10.33 -2.80
CA LEU A 11 6.65 9.78 -1.77
C LEU A 11 5.27 10.44 -1.79
N ARG A 12 5.18 11.76 -1.99
CA ARG A 12 3.87 12.42 -2.21
C ARG A 12 3.15 11.90 -3.46
N GLN A 13 3.87 11.58 -4.53
CA GLN A 13 3.27 10.93 -5.70
C GLN A 13 2.76 9.51 -5.37
N ALA A 14 3.51 8.75 -4.57
CA ALA A 14 3.07 7.43 -4.11
C ALA A 14 1.80 7.52 -3.27
N SER A 15 1.76 8.45 -2.30
CA SER A 15 0.58 8.68 -1.46
C SER A 15 -0.63 9.12 -2.30
N PHE A 16 -0.44 9.94 -3.33
CA PHE A 16 -1.51 10.29 -4.27
C PHE A 16 -2.10 9.04 -4.94
N PHE A 17 -1.29 8.13 -5.49
CA PHE A 17 -1.79 6.91 -6.10
C PHE A 17 -2.40 5.93 -5.09
N LEU A 18 -1.88 5.89 -3.85
CA LEU A 18 -2.49 5.14 -2.77
C LEU A 18 -3.91 5.63 -2.44
N GLU A 19 -4.15 6.94 -2.46
CA GLU A 19 -5.50 7.50 -2.29
C GLU A 19 -6.44 7.10 -3.43
N TRP A 20 -5.97 7.10 -4.68
CA TRP A 20 -6.75 6.58 -5.81
C TRP A 20 -7.06 5.11 -5.68
N LEU A 21 -6.10 4.29 -5.26
CA LEU A 21 -6.31 2.87 -5.00
C LEU A 21 -7.38 2.65 -3.91
N ARG A 22 -7.33 3.44 -2.82
CA ARG A 22 -8.33 3.40 -1.74
C ARG A 22 -9.71 3.77 -2.26
N ASN A 23 -9.83 4.89 -2.97
CA ASN A 23 -11.10 5.38 -3.47
C ASN A 23 -11.72 4.39 -4.45
N ALA A 24 -10.93 3.86 -5.38
CA ALA A 24 -11.37 2.86 -6.34
C ALA A 24 -11.82 1.54 -5.66
N SER A 25 -11.14 1.12 -4.60
CA SER A 25 -11.53 -0.08 -3.84
C SER A 25 -12.84 0.13 -3.05
N ASP A 26 -13.16 1.39 -2.73
CA ASP A 26 -14.36 1.81 -2.01
C ASP A 26 -15.53 2.18 -2.93
N GLU A 27 -15.30 2.31 -4.25
CA GLU A 27 -16.35 2.52 -5.26
C GLU A 27 -17.29 1.31 -5.29
N ARG A 28 -18.32 1.39 -4.43
CA ARG A 28 -19.38 0.39 -4.25
C ARG A 28 -20.07 0.13 -5.59
N GLN A 29 -19.70 -0.94 -6.32
CA GLN A 29 -20.40 -1.54 -7.46
C GLN A 29 -21.40 -0.62 -8.20
N ARG A 30 -21.02 0.61 -8.57
CA ARG A 30 -21.88 1.52 -9.34
C ARG A 30 -21.62 1.26 -10.81
N GLY A 31 -22.03 0.07 -11.25
CA GLY A 31 -21.80 -0.39 -12.62
C GLY A 31 -20.34 -0.73 -12.86
N PHE A 32 -20.08 -1.97 -13.24
CA PHE A 32 -18.78 -2.51 -13.62
C PHE A 32 -17.88 -1.52 -14.38
N THR A 33 -17.00 -0.83 -13.67
CA THR A 33 -15.71 -0.38 -14.18
C THR A 33 -14.77 -1.58 -14.17
N ASP A 34 -13.99 -1.72 -15.23
CA ASP A 34 -12.96 -2.76 -15.35
C ASP A 34 -12.04 -2.73 -14.12
N PRO A 35 -11.99 -3.80 -13.29
CA PRO A 35 -11.24 -3.80 -12.03
C PRO A 35 -9.72 -3.71 -12.23
N GLU A 36 -9.24 -3.74 -13.47
CA GLU A 36 -7.84 -3.52 -13.85
C GLU A 36 -7.30 -2.16 -13.35
N HIS A 37 -8.15 -1.14 -13.18
CA HIS A 37 -7.72 0.15 -12.62
C HIS A 37 -7.10 0.02 -11.22
N LEU A 38 -7.52 -0.95 -10.40
CA LEU A 38 -6.90 -1.22 -9.09
C LEU A 38 -5.44 -1.66 -9.27
N GLN A 39 -5.15 -2.49 -10.26
CA GLN A 39 -3.79 -2.93 -10.57
C GLN A 39 -2.95 -1.78 -11.11
N PHE A 40 -3.54 -0.88 -11.91
CA PHE A 40 -2.85 0.32 -12.40
C PHE A 40 -2.49 1.28 -11.27
N TYR A 41 -3.41 1.58 -10.35
CA TYR A 41 -3.10 2.43 -9.20
C TYR A 41 -2.08 1.78 -8.26
N PHE A 42 -2.15 0.47 -8.08
CA PHE A 42 -1.15 -0.29 -7.33
C PHE A 42 0.24 -0.19 -7.96
N SER A 43 0.37 -0.49 -9.26
CA SER A 43 1.64 -0.36 -10.00
C SER A 43 2.18 1.07 -9.98
N ALA A 44 1.32 2.07 -10.16
CA ALA A 44 1.70 3.48 -10.09
C ALA A 44 2.20 3.89 -8.69
N CYS A 45 1.54 3.41 -7.63
CA CYS A 45 1.97 3.61 -6.24
C CYS A 45 3.36 2.99 -6.00
N LEU A 46 3.56 1.72 -6.38
CA LEU A 46 4.85 1.04 -6.26
C LEU A 46 5.96 1.76 -7.05
N SER A 47 5.65 2.19 -8.27
CA SER A 47 6.57 2.93 -9.14
C SER A 47 7.03 4.24 -8.50
N ALA A 48 6.09 5.01 -7.97
CA ALA A 48 6.39 6.29 -7.33
C ALA A 48 7.17 6.09 -6.02
N ALA A 49 6.79 5.10 -5.21
CA ALA A 49 7.49 4.76 -3.97
C ALA A 49 8.94 4.33 -4.25
N GLN A 50 9.16 3.37 -5.17
CA GLN A 50 10.50 2.93 -5.52
C GLN A 50 11.33 4.04 -6.16
N SER A 51 10.72 4.96 -6.91
CA SER A 51 11.41 6.16 -7.41
C SER A 51 12.02 7.01 -6.29
N ALA A 52 11.40 7.06 -5.10
CA ALA A 52 11.99 7.77 -3.96
C ALA A 52 13.30 7.11 -3.52
N TYR A 53 13.33 5.77 -3.48
CA TYR A 53 14.56 5.02 -3.21
C TYR A 53 15.65 5.30 -4.24
N TYR A 54 15.31 5.26 -5.53
CA TYR A 54 16.27 5.54 -6.60
C TYR A 54 16.85 6.95 -6.54
N VAL A 55 16.04 7.97 -6.22
CA VAL A 55 16.55 9.34 -6.03
C VAL A 55 17.62 9.37 -4.93
N LEU A 56 17.40 8.68 -3.80
CA LEU A 56 18.36 8.63 -2.70
C LEU A 56 19.64 7.87 -3.08
N ASP A 57 19.52 6.74 -3.80
CA ASP A 57 20.67 5.93 -4.23
C ASP A 57 21.55 6.67 -5.24
N GLU A 58 20.95 7.24 -6.28
CA GLU A 58 21.64 7.97 -7.34
C GLU A 58 22.37 9.21 -6.80
N THR A 59 21.72 9.98 -5.92
CA THR A 59 22.28 11.26 -5.42
C THR A 59 23.18 11.10 -4.20
N GLY A 60 23.02 10.00 -3.46
CA GLY A 60 23.74 9.71 -2.22
C GLY A 60 24.89 8.73 -2.34
N GLY A 61 24.89 7.88 -3.36
CA GLY A 61 25.95 6.92 -3.67
C GLY A 61 26.39 6.11 -2.45
N ALA A 62 27.71 6.02 -2.23
CA ALA A 62 28.28 5.23 -1.14
C ALA A 62 27.82 5.68 0.27
N THR A 63 27.53 6.96 0.46
CA THR A 63 27.04 7.47 1.74
C THR A 63 25.63 6.97 2.01
N PHE A 64 24.72 7.08 1.03
CA PHE A 64 23.38 6.54 1.17
C PHE A 64 23.39 5.03 1.39
N LYS A 65 24.24 4.26 0.68
CA LYS A 65 24.36 2.81 0.88
C LYS A 65 24.75 2.43 2.32
N ARG A 66 25.64 3.20 2.96
CA ARG A 66 25.98 3.01 4.38
C ARG A 66 24.78 3.34 5.28
N THR A 67 24.11 4.46 5.04
CA THR A 67 22.93 4.88 5.80
C THR A 67 21.80 3.85 5.68
N GLN A 68 21.47 3.43 4.46
CA GLN A 68 20.47 2.40 4.18
C GLN A 68 20.81 1.08 4.88
N LYS A 69 22.07 0.65 4.85
CA LYS A 69 22.50 -0.58 5.55
C LYS A 69 22.27 -0.47 7.05
N ALA A 70 22.63 0.66 7.66
CA ALA A 70 22.45 0.91 9.09
C ALA A 70 20.96 1.01 9.47
N TRP A 71 20.18 1.77 8.68
CA TRP A 71 18.73 1.87 8.82
C TRP A 71 18.05 0.51 8.76
N ARG A 72 18.36 -0.28 7.71
CA ARG A 72 17.77 -1.60 7.51
C ARG A 72 18.10 -2.52 8.66
N ALA A 73 19.32 -2.48 9.21
CA ALA A 73 19.72 -3.31 10.34
C ALA A 73 18.93 -3.05 11.63
N ARG A 74 18.35 -1.85 11.80
CA ARG A 74 17.51 -1.49 12.96
C ARG A 74 16.04 -1.85 12.80
N LEU A 75 15.59 -2.16 11.59
CA LEU A 75 14.21 -2.57 11.37
C LEU A 75 13.93 -3.98 11.93
N PRO A 76 12.73 -4.21 12.50
CA PRO A 76 12.23 -5.55 12.77
C PRO A 76 12.37 -6.48 11.57
N SER A 77 12.55 -7.78 11.81
CA SER A 77 12.70 -8.79 10.74
C SER A 77 11.53 -8.77 9.75
N SER A 78 10.30 -8.66 10.24
CA SER A 78 9.09 -8.54 9.42
C SER A 78 9.15 -7.32 8.50
N GLN A 79 9.42 -6.13 9.03
CA GLN A 79 9.52 -4.91 8.24
C GLN A 79 10.65 -4.94 7.20
N ARG A 80 11.83 -5.48 7.56
CA ARG A 80 12.92 -5.68 6.59
C ARG A 80 12.53 -6.57 5.44
N SER A 81 11.74 -7.60 5.75
CA SER A 81 11.30 -8.60 4.81
C SER A 81 10.23 -8.03 3.89
N ASN A 82 9.20 -7.38 4.45
CA ASN A 82 8.17 -6.65 3.71
C ASN A 82 8.79 -5.60 2.78
N PHE A 83 9.75 -4.81 3.28
CA PHE A 83 10.49 -3.85 2.45
C PHE A 83 11.17 -4.50 1.24
N GLY A 84 11.87 -5.63 1.47
CA GLY A 84 12.53 -6.37 0.39
C GLY A 84 11.54 -6.95 -0.63
N HIS A 85 10.43 -7.50 -0.14
CA HIS A 85 9.38 -8.04 -0.96
C HIS A 85 8.73 -6.97 -1.85
N MET A 86 8.38 -5.80 -1.31
CA MET A 86 7.77 -4.71 -2.07
C MET A 86 8.70 -4.14 -3.16
N ILE A 87 10.01 -4.08 -2.90
CA ILE A 87 11.02 -3.74 -3.92
C ILE A 87 11.03 -4.80 -5.04
N GLY A 88 11.01 -6.08 -4.68
CA GLY A 88 11.00 -7.18 -5.65
C GLY A 88 9.71 -7.28 -6.47
N LEU A 89 8.55 -7.01 -5.86
CA LEU A 89 7.28 -6.96 -6.59
C LEU A 89 7.31 -5.93 -7.71
N ARG A 90 7.88 -4.75 -7.46
CA ARG A 90 8.01 -3.74 -8.50
C ARG A 90 9.00 -4.14 -9.58
N ASP A 91 10.12 -4.76 -9.22
CA ASP A 91 11.09 -5.26 -10.19
C ASP A 91 10.44 -6.25 -11.17
N ASN A 92 9.66 -7.20 -10.64
CA ASN A 92 8.88 -8.14 -11.44
C ASN A 92 7.80 -7.44 -12.29
N ASP A 93 7.13 -6.42 -11.75
CA ASP A 93 6.12 -5.67 -12.48
C ASP A 93 6.71 -4.88 -13.66
N VAL A 94 7.83 -4.18 -13.45
CA VAL A 94 8.56 -3.44 -14.52
C VAL A 94 8.99 -4.39 -15.63
N HIS A 95 9.60 -5.52 -15.25
CA HIS A 95 10.32 -6.36 -16.19
C HIS A 95 9.45 -7.44 -16.82
N LEU A 96 8.39 -7.88 -16.14
CA LEU A 96 7.58 -9.03 -16.52
C LEU A 96 6.07 -8.74 -16.56
N ALA A 97 5.63 -7.52 -16.24
CA ALA A 97 4.21 -7.18 -16.05
C ALA A 97 3.53 -8.14 -15.05
N ARG A 98 4.26 -8.51 -13.99
CA ARG A 98 3.80 -9.43 -12.94
C ARG A 98 3.82 -8.74 -11.60
N THR A 99 2.62 -8.45 -11.11
CA THR A 99 2.38 -8.37 -9.68
C THR A 99 1.70 -9.68 -9.28
N ASP A 100 2.04 -10.25 -8.13
CA ASP A 100 1.29 -11.38 -7.56
C ASP A 100 -0.08 -10.93 -7.00
N ALA A 101 -0.51 -9.71 -7.36
CA ALA A 101 -1.71 -9.09 -6.89
C ALA A 101 -2.95 -9.77 -7.50
N GLN A 102 -3.88 -10.14 -6.62
CA GLN A 102 -5.12 -10.82 -6.97
C GLN A 102 -6.31 -9.96 -6.56
N LEU A 103 -7.28 -9.85 -7.47
CA LEU A 103 -8.57 -9.26 -7.19
C LEU A 103 -9.42 -10.29 -6.46
N LEU A 104 -9.78 -10.02 -5.19
CA LEU A 104 -10.59 -10.89 -4.37
C LEU A 104 -11.78 -10.12 -3.77
N PRO A 105 -12.93 -10.78 -3.53
CA PRO A 105 -14.02 -10.19 -2.78
C PRO A 105 -13.57 -9.80 -1.36
N ARG A 106 -14.01 -8.64 -0.89
CA ARG A 106 -13.84 -8.17 0.49
C ARG A 106 -15.12 -7.57 1.04
N TYR A 107 -15.32 -7.62 2.34
CA TYR A 107 -16.43 -7.03 3.05
C TYR A 107 -16.05 -5.69 3.67
N VAL A 108 -16.98 -4.73 3.61
CA VAL A 108 -16.88 -3.43 4.27
C VAL A 108 -18.19 -3.12 4.98
N ILE A 109 -18.14 -2.29 6.03
CA ILE A 109 -19.35 -1.85 6.73
C ILE A 109 -20.14 -0.90 5.80
N GLU A 110 -21.45 -1.14 5.66
CA GLU A 110 -22.32 -0.19 4.98
C GLU A 110 -22.34 1.12 5.77
N ARG A 111 -21.74 2.19 5.23
CA ARG A 111 -21.94 3.52 5.81
C ARG A 111 -23.31 4.03 5.38
N PRO A 112 -24.17 4.45 6.32
CA PRO A 112 -25.45 5.07 5.98
C PRO A 112 -25.21 6.30 5.11
N ALA A 113 -26.10 6.54 4.15
CA ALA A 113 -26.10 7.79 3.41
C ALA A 113 -26.22 8.97 4.40
N PRO A 114 -25.63 10.15 4.12
CA PRO A 114 -25.65 11.29 5.04
C PRO A 114 -27.06 11.80 5.43
N MET A 115 -28.13 11.28 4.83
CA MET A 115 -29.54 11.60 5.14
C MET A 115 -30.39 10.38 5.54
N GLY A 116 -29.77 9.22 5.80
CA GLY A 116 -30.48 7.98 6.14
C GLY A 116 -30.62 7.78 7.65
N PHE A 117 -31.85 7.65 8.15
CA PHE A 117 -32.10 7.13 9.49
C PHE A 117 -31.88 5.61 9.49
N VAL A 118 -30.99 5.11 10.35
CA VAL A 118 -30.83 3.67 10.59
C VAL A 118 -31.77 3.29 11.73
N VAL A 119 -32.86 2.58 11.42
CA VAL A 119 -33.72 1.91 12.42
C VAL A 119 -33.11 0.53 12.66
N GLY A 120 -32.54 0.32 13.85
CA GLY A 120 -31.69 -0.82 14.17
C GLY A 120 -32.44 -2.12 14.48
N GLY A 121 -31.90 -3.23 13.99
CA GLY A 121 -31.99 -4.55 14.60
C GLY A 121 -30.64 -4.91 15.23
N ASP A 122 -30.65 -5.41 16.46
CA ASP A 122 -29.49 -5.53 17.37
C ASP A 122 -28.45 -6.61 17.03
N THR A 123 -28.54 -7.29 15.89
CA THR A 123 -27.61 -8.38 15.53
C THR A 123 -26.57 -7.92 14.51
N ALA A 124 -25.40 -7.54 15.00
CA ALA A 124 -24.23 -7.30 14.14
C ALA A 124 -23.74 -8.62 13.50
N ILE A 125 -23.50 -8.58 12.20
CA ILE A 125 -22.89 -9.66 11.42
C ILE A 125 -21.37 -9.47 11.45
N GLU A 126 -20.60 -10.56 11.60
CA GLU A 126 -19.14 -10.58 11.49
C GLU A 126 -18.75 -11.42 10.27
N MET A 127 -17.89 -10.87 9.41
CA MET A 127 -17.29 -11.57 8.27
C MET A 127 -15.78 -11.40 8.30
N GLU A 128 -15.05 -12.34 7.70
CA GLU A 128 -13.60 -12.31 7.58
C GLU A 128 -13.19 -12.06 6.13
N ASN A 129 -12.24 -11.15 5.92
CA ASN A 129 -11.66 -10.84 4.62
C ASN A 129 -10.51 -11.79 4.26
N PRO A 130 -10.08 -11.84 2.98
CA PRO A 130 -8.98 -12.70 2.54
C PRO A 130 -7.64 -12.52 3.28
N ASP A 131 -7.42 -11.37 3.90
CA ASP A 131 -6.23 -11.04 4.73
C ASP A 131 -6.41 -11.36 6.23
N GLY A 132 -7.53 -12.02 6.60
CA GLY A 132 -7.86 -12.34 7.99
C GLY A 132 -8.48 -11.18 8.77
N THR A 133 -8.68 -10.00 8.16
CA THR A 133 -9.30 -8.86 8.83
C THR A 133 -10.78 -9.13 9.06
N LYS A 134 -11.24 -9.00 10.31
CA LYS A 134 -12.64 -9.17 10.68
C LYS A 134 -13.40 -7.87 10.58
N VAL A 135 -14.53 -7.89 9.87
CA VAL A 135 -15.43 -6.75 9.71
C VAL A 135 -16.76 -7.07 10.37
N ARG A 136 -17.15 -6.24 11.34
CA ARG A 136 -18.38 -6.41 12.11
C ARG A 136 -19.27 -5.18 12.00
N GLY A 137 -20.53 -5.39 11.62
CA GLY A 137 -21.48 -4.30 11.44
C GLY A 137 -22.92 -4.77 11.27
N PRO A 138 -23.91 -3.86 11.38
CA PRO A 138 -25.33 -4.20 11.19
C PRO A 138 -25.63 -4.57 9.74
N VAL A 139 -24.92 -3.98 8.77
CA VAL A 139 -24.96 -4.34 7.36
C VAL A 139 -23.55 -4.33 6.79
N LEU A 140 -23.21 -5.38 6.04
CA LEU A 140 -21.93 -5.53 5.36
C LEU A 140 -22.17 -5.58 3.85
N VAL A 141 -21.29 -4.93 3.09
CA VAL A 141 -21.34 -4.88 1.62
C VAL A 141 -20.11 -5.55 1.05
N GLY A 142 -20.29 -6.34 0.00
CA GLY A 142 -19.20 -6.90 -0.79
C GLY A 142 -18.64 -5.87 -1.76
N THR A 143 -17.32 -5.71 -1.78
CA THR A 143 -16.57 -4.94 -2.78
C THR A 143 -15.38 -5.78 -3.28
N LEU A 144 -14.59 -5.25 -4.21
CA LEU A 144 -13.32 -5.84 -4.62
C LEU A 144 -12.18 -5.24 -3.79
N GLY A 145 -11.25 -6.10 -3.40
CA GLY A 145 -9.95 -5.72 -2.84
C GLY A 145 -8.85 -6.28 -3.73
N LEU A 146 -7.71 -5.60 -3.73
CA LEU A 146 -6.50 -6.11 -4.35
C LEU A 146 -5.59 -6.65 -3.23
N TYR A 147 -5.16 -7.90 -3.35
CA TYR A 147 -4.38 -8.60 -2.33
C TYR A 147 -3.08 -9.14 -2.91
N ILE A 148 -1.98 -9.04 -2.18
CA ILE A 148 -0.67 -9.62 -2.55
C ILE A 148 -0.29 -10.72 -1.56
N GLU A 149 0.64 -11.60 -1.93
CA GLU A 149 1.15 -12.64 -1.03
C GLU A 149 2.45 -12.20 -0.35
N GLN A 150 2.40 -12.00 0.96
CA GLN A 150 3.57 -11.74 1.79
C GLN A 150 3.76 -12.88 2.79
N HIS A 151 4.88 -13.61 2.68
CA HIS A 151 5.23 -14.69 3.61
C HIS A 151 4.16 -15.79 3.74
N GLY A 152 3.49 -16.13 2.64
CA GLY A 152 2.41 -17.12 2.63
C GLY A 152 1.10 -16.63 3.25
N GLN A 153 1.01 -15.33 3.55
CA GLN A 153 -0.20 -14.66 3.99
C GLN A 153 -0.64 -13.65 2.94
N ARG A 154 -1.95 -13.47 2.82
CA ARG A 154 -2.49 -12.40 1.98
C ARG A 154 -2.49 -11.10 2.74
N VAL A 155 -2.12 -10.03 2.06
CA VAL A 155 -2.13 -8.67 2.58
C VAL A 155 -2.85 -7.78 1.59
N ASP A 156 -3.77 -6.96 2.09
CA ASP A 156 -4.43 -5.94 1.27
C ASP A 156 -3.39 -4.95 0.70
N ALA A 157 -3.46 -4.69 -0.61
CA ALA A 157 -2.49 -3.88 -1.33
C ALA A 157 -2.44 -2.43 -0.84
N ILE A 158 -3.55 -1.88 -0.33
CA ILE A 158 -3.57 -0.55 0.28
C ILE A 158 -2.72 -0.54 1.54
N THR A 159 -2.88 -1.57 2.38
CA THR A 159 -2.09 -1.74 3.61
C THR A 159 -0.61 -1.89 3.26
N ALA A 160 -0.28 -2.79 2.34
CA ALA A 160 1.11 -3.03 1.93
C ALA A 160 1.79 -1.78 1.35
N CYS A 161 1.10 -1.04 0.46
CA CYS A 161 1.60 0.22 -0.08
C CYS A 161 1.79 1.29 1.01
N GLY A 162 0.86 1.40 1.95
CA GLY A 162 0.96 2.32 3.08
C GLY A 162 2.18 2.04 3.95
N GLU A 163 2.40 0.78 4.32
CA GLU A 163 3.58 0.36 5.09
C GLU A 163 4.88 0.62 4.32
N PHE A 164 4.90 0.33 3.02
CA PHE A 164 6.07 0.56 2.19
C PHE A 164 6.44 2.04 2.09
N ILE A 165 5.45 2.92 1.91
CA ILE A 165 5.64 4.38 1.91
C ILE A 165 6.19 4.83 3.27
N ALA A 166 5.60 4.37 4.38
CA ALA A 166 6.07 4.73 5.73
C ALA A 166 7.52 4.31 5.99
N LEU A 167 7.92 3.12 5.51
CA LEU A 167 9.31 2.66 5.59
C LEU A 167 10.23 3.56 4.77
N LEU A 168 9.86 3.93 3.55
CA LEU A 168 10.66 4.85 2.73
C LEU A 168 10.72 6.26 3.32
N GLU A 169 9.65 6.76 3.93
CA GLU A 169 9.65 8.02 4.69
C GLU A 169 10.66 7.98 5.82
N SER A 170 10.69 6.89 6.60
CA SER A 170 11.68 6.71 7.67
C SER A 170 13.12 6.67 7.14
N LEU A 171 13.35 6.06 5.98
CA LEU A 171 14.65 6.02 5.31
C LEU A 171 15.08 7.41 4.83
N VAL A 172 14.14 8.22 4.33
CA VAL A 172 14.42 9.61 3.94
C VAL A 172 14.80 10.46 5.16
N VAL A 173 14.12 10.27 6.29
CA VAL A 173 14.48 10.95 7.56
C VAL A 173 15.90 10.58 7.96
N GLU A 174 16.25 9.29 7.93
CA GLU A 174 17.61 8.85 8.23
C GLU A 174 18.64 9.44 7.26
N ALA A 175 18.33 9.47 5.96
CA ALA A 175 19.22 9.97 4.92
C ALA A 175 19.46 11.49 5.00
N ALA A 176 18.52 12.24 5.58
CA ALA A 176 18.69 13.67 5.83
C ALA A 176 19.71 13.96 6.95
N GLY A 177 19.98 12.98 7.83
CA GLY A 177 20.83 13.15 9.01
C GLY A 177 20.18 13.98 10.12
N PRO A 178 20.83 14.12 11.29
CA PRO A 178 20.37 15.04 12.33
C PRO A 178 20.47 16.48 11.81
N SER A 179 19.36 17.20 11.89
CA SER A 179 19.27 18.65 11.64
C SER A 179 20.10 19.45 12.63
#